data_AF-A0A7L1N581-F1
#
_entry.id   AF-A0A7L1N581-F1
#
_cell.length_a   1.000
_cell.length_b   1.000
_cell.length_c   1.000
_cell.angle_alpha   90.00
_cell.angle_beta   90.00
_cell.angle_gamma   90.00
#
_symmetry.space_group_name_H-M   'P 1'
#
loop_
_entity.id
_entity.type
_entity.pdbx_description
1 polymer ?
#
loop_
_entity_poly.entity_id
_entity_poly.type
_entity_poly.pdbx_seq_one_letter_code
_entity_poly.pdbx_strand_id
1 'polypeptide(L)'
;MSAGLEPHLAALRGELQAPGAALLSVLLALLVVAVTIVIWRVVQSRRSGRRAVLLLGLCDAGKTLLFARLLTGRYRDTQTSITDTSAVYRAHNDKSTNVTLIDLPGHESLRLQFLERFKAAARAIVFVVDSVAFQREVKDVAEFLYQVLVDSTVLKNAPALLIACNKQDVTMAKSAKLIQQQLEKELNTLRVTRSAAPSSLDASATGVPAQLGKKGKDFDFSQLPMKVEFVECSARGSKGEEGDADFEGLEKWLAKIA
;
A
#
# COMPACT_ATOMS: atom_id res chain seq x y z
N MET A 1 25.71 -13.03 53.41
CA MET A 1 26.23 -11.67 53.13
C MET A 1 25.16 -10.85 52.39
N SER A 2 24.00 -10.60 53.03
CA SER A 2 22.82 -9.97 52.39
C SER A 2 22.25 -8.82 53.23
N ALA A 3 23.10 -8.08 53.95
CA ALA A 3 22.65 -7.06 54.91
C ALA A 3 22.79 -5.61 54.43
N GLY A 4 23.34 -5.37 53.22
CA GLY A 4 23.71 -4.03 52.76
C GLY A 4 22.71 -3.32 51.84
N LEU A 5 21.76 -4.03 51.22
CA LEU A 5 20.90 -3.45 50.17
C LEU A 5 19.50 -3.05 50.68
N GLU A 6 19.03 -3.70 51.75
CA GLU A 6 17.74 -3.42 52.41
C GLU A 6 17.57 -1.95 52.87
N PRO A 7 18.53 -1.30 53.54
CA PRO A 7 18.33 0.07 54.04
C PRO A 7 18.30 1.11 52.91
N HIS A 8 19.04 0.89 51.82
CA HIS A 8 19.01 1.78 50.65
C HIS A 8 17.68 1.65 49.88
N LEU A 9 17.14 0.44 49.76
CA LEU A 9 15.81 0.21 49.16
C LEU A 9 14.69 0.80 50.02
N ALA A 10 14.81 0.74 51.35
CA ALA A 10 13.85 1.36 52.27
C ALA A 10 13.88 2.90 52.20
N ALA A 11 15.06 3.50 52.07
CA ALA A 11 15.20 4.95 51.90
C ALA A 11 14.61 5.45 50.58
N LEU A 12 14.86 4.74 49.46
CA LEU A 12 14.23 5.02 48.17
C LEU A 12 12.71 4.87 48.23
N ARG A 13 12.20 3.85 48.94
CA ARG A 13 10.76 3.64 49.16
C ARG A 13 10.12 4.78 49.98
N GLY A 14 10.85 5.32 50.95
CA GLY A 14 10.42 6.46 51.76
C GLY A 14 10.35 7.77 50.97
N GLU A 15 11.33 8.04 50.11
CA GLU A 15 11.28 9.20 49.20
C GLU A 15 10.15 9.08 48.17
N LEU A 16 9.89 7.87 47.65
CA LEU A 16 8.75 7.58 46.77
C LEU A 16 7.38 7.72 47.46
N GLN A 17 7.31 7.57 48.79
CA GLN A 17 6.09 7.73 49.59
C GLN A 17 5.84 9.16 50.09
N ALA A 18 6.75 10.11 49.83
CA ALA A 18 6.49 11.50 50.13
C ALA A 18 5.31 12.00 49.27
N PRO A 19 4.28 12.64 49.85
CA PRO A 19 3.10 13.08 49.10
C PRO A 19 3.45 14.01 47.93
N GLY A 20 4.55 14.77 48.03
CA GLY A 20 5.08 15.59 46.94
C GLY A 20 5.70 14.79 45.79
N ALA A 21 6.39 13.69 46.07
CA ALA A 21 6.97 12.81 45.04
C ALA A 21 5.90 12.01 44.28
N ALA A 22 4.86 11.57 44.99
CA ALA A 22 3.68 10.98 44.37
C ALA A 22 2.95 11.97 43.44
N LEU A 23 2.79 13.23 43.85
CA LEU A 23 2.19 14.26 42.98
C LEU A 23 3.05 14.59 41.75
N LEU A 24 4.38 14.68 41.92
CA LEU A 24 5.32 14.95 40.82
C LEU A 24 5.35 13.82 39.79
N SER A 25 5.35 12.56 40.26
CA SER A 25 5.29 11.39 39.38
C SER A 25 3.97 11.30 38.62
N VAL A 26 2.84 11.61 39.25
CA VAL A 26 1.52 11.68 38.59
C VAL A 26 1.49 12.78 37.53
N LEU A 27 2.01 13.98 37.84
CA LEU A 27 2.09 15.09 36.87
C LEU A 27 2.96 14.75 35.66
N LEU A 28 4.11 14.09 35.88
CA LEU A 28 5.00 13.65 34.80
C LEU A 28 4.33 12.60 33.91
N ALA A 29 3.63 11.62 34.51
CA ALA A 29 2.88 10.61 33.77
C ALA A 29 1.78 11.23 32.90
N LEU A 30 1.01 12.19 33.44
CA LEU A 30 -0.01 12.92 32.68
C LEU A 30 0.60 13.72 31.52
N LEU A 31 1.75 14.37 31.74
CA LEU A 31 2.46 15.10 30.70
C LEU A 31 2.94 14.17 29.57
N VAL A 32 3.52 13.01 29.91
CA VAL A 32 3.93 12.01 28.91
C VAL A 32 2.74 11.51 28.10
N VAL A 33 1.61 11.21 28.75
CA VAL A 33 0.38 10.79 28.06
C VAL A 33 -0.15 11.90 27.15
N ALA A 34 -0.19 13.14 27.63
CA ALA A 34 -0.64 14.29 26.83
C ALA A 34 0.25 14.52 25.61
N VAL A 35 1.59 14.50 25.79
CA VAL A 35 2.56 14.63 24.69
C VAL A 35 2.39 13.48 23.69
N THR A 36 2.20 12.24 24.17
CA THR A 36 1.97 11.08 23.29
C THR A 36 0.68 11.24 22.48
N ILE A 37 -0.41 11.73 23.09
CA ILE A 37 -1.67 12.00 22.39
C ILE A 37 -1.52 13.12 21.35
N VAL A 38 -0.78 14.19 21.67
CA VAL A 38 -0.52 15.30 20.74
C VAL A 38 0.31 14.83 19.56
N ILE A 39 1.41 14.09 19.81
CA ILE A 39 2.25 13.50 18.75
C ILE A 39 1.39 12.56 17.89
N TRP A 40 0.59 11.68 18.52
CA TRP A 40 -0.33 10.78 17.81
C TRP A 40 -1.30 11.55 16.91
N ARG A 41 -1.96 12.60 17.44
CA ARG A 41 -2.89 13.43 16.65
C ARG A 41 -2.22 14.16 15.50
N VAL A 42 -1.02 14.72 15.70
CA VAL A 42 -0.28 15.42 14.64
C VAL A 42 0.15 14.44 13.54
N VAL A 43 0.64 13.26 13.91
CA VAL A 43 1.00 12.19 12.96
C VAL A 43 -0.23 11.71 12.19
N GLN A 44 -1.37 11.54 12.86
CA GLN A 44 -2.63 11.12 12.24
C GLN A 44 -3.20 12.20 11.31
N SER A 45 -3.13 13.48 11.69
CA SER A 45 -3.59 14.61 10.86
C SER A 45 -2.78 14.75 9.57
N ARG A 46 -1.45 14.56 9.61
CA ARG A 46 -0.61 14.61 8.40
C ARG A 46 -0.94 13.51 7.39
N ARG A 47 -1.43 12.35 7.85
CA ARG A 47 -1.91 11.26 6.96
C ARG A 47 -3.25 11.58 6.29
N SER A 48 -4.04 12.50 6.86
CA SER A 48 -5.39 12.82 6.39
C SER A 48 -5.46 13.70 5.13
N GLY A 49 -4.36 14.34 4.72
CA GLY A 49 -4.37 15.24 3.55
C GLY A 49 -4.40 14.52 2.20
N ARG A 50 -3.92 13.26 2.15
CA ARG A 50 -3.90 12.47 0.92
C ARG A 50 -5.24 11.78 0.72
N ARG A 51 -5.80 11.90 -0.48
CA ARG A 51 -7.12 11.31 -0.83
C ARG A 51 -7.11 10.51 -2.13
N ALA A 52 -6.00 10.51 -2.86
CA ALA A 52 -5.93 9.82 -4.16
C ALA A 52 -5.73 8.32 -3.98
N VAL A 53 -6.47 7.54 -4.75
CA VAL A 53 -6.30 6.09 -4.91
C VAL A 53 -5.89 5.86 -6.35
N LEU A 54 -4.64 5.43 -6.55
CA LEU A 54 -4.09 5.25 -7.90
C LEU A 54 -4.38 3.83 -8.39
N LEU A 55 -4.99 3.71 -9.57
CA LEU A 55 -5.12 2.43 -10.26
C LEU A 55 -3.92 2.25 -11.19
N LEU A 56 -3.05 1.30 -10.84
CA LEU A 56 -1.84 0.95 -11.57
C LEU A 56 -1.95 -0.48 -12.11
N GLY A 57 -1.07 -0.85 -13.03
CA GLY A 57 -1.00 -2.19 -13.62
C GLY A 57 -0.67 -2.12 -15.11
N LEU A 58 -0.36 -3.27 -15.71
CA LEU A 58 -0.05 -3.38 -17.13
C LEU A 58 -1.23 -2.96 -18.02
N CYS A 59 -0.99 -2.79 -19.32
CA CYS A 59 -2.07 -2.75 -20.32
C CYS A 59 -3.00 -3.96 -20.17
N ASP A 60 -4.27 -3.77 -20.49
CA ASP A 60 -5.31 -4.80 -20.48
C ASP A 60 -5.59 -5.47 -19.12
N ALA A 61 -4.93 -5.09 -18.03
CA ALA A 61 -5.25 -5.58 -16.68
C ALA A 61 -6.70 -5.27 -16.22
N GLY A 62 -7.37 -4.33 -16.88
CA GLY A 62 -8.76 -3.95 -16.62
C GLY A 62 -8.95 -2.75 -15.70
N LYS A 63 -7.92 -1.90 -15.56
CA LYS A 63 -7.92 -0.68 -14.73
C LYS A 63 -9.10 0.26 -15.04
N THR A 64 -9.27 0.61 -16.32
CA THR A 64 -10.29 1.55 -16.79
C THR A 64 -11.70 0.99 -16.68
N LEU A 65 -11.89 -0.32 -16.93
CA LEU A 65 -13.18 -0.98 -16.74
C LEU A 65 -13.55 -1.03 -15.25
N LEU A 66 -12.59 -1.36 -14.38
CA LEU A 66 -12.78 -1.37 -12.93
C LEU A 66 -13.09 0.05 -12.41
N PHE A 67 -12.41 1.07 -12.91
CA PHE A 67 -12.73 2.48 -12.63
C PHE A 67 -14.17 2.84 -13.02
N ALA A 68 -14.59 2.51 -14.25
CA ALA A 68 -15.93 2.78 -14.74
C ALA A 68 -17.01 2.06 -13.92
N ARG A 69 -16.77 0.79 -13.56
CA ARG A 69 -17.66 -0.02 -12.73
C ARG A 69 -17.81 0.54 -11.31
N LEU A 70 -16.72 0.94 -10.66
CA LEU A 70 -16.78 1.54 -9.31
C LEU A 70 -17.60 2.84 -9.28
N LEU A 71 -17.57 3.62 -10.37
CA LEU A 71 -18.26 4.91 -10.41
C LEU A 71 -19.72 4.80 -10.87
N THR A 72 -20.03 3.87 -11.76
CA THR A 72 -21.33 3.82 -12.45
C THR A 72 -22.10 2.53 -12.22
N GLY A 73 -21.45 1.49 -11.69
CA GLY A 73 -21.97 0.11 -11.60
C GLY A 73 -22.06 -0.61 -12.95
N ARG A 74 -21.89 0.09 -14.08
CA ARG A 74 -22.18 -0.43 -15.42
C ARG A 74 -20.92 -0.83 -16.17
N TYR A 75 -21.06 -1.86 -17.00
CA TYR A 75 -20.06 -2.20 -18.00
C TYR A 75 -19.92 -1.07 -19.03
N ARG A 76 -18.70 -0.87 -19.52
CA ARG A 76 -18.38 0.03 -20.64
C ARG A 76 -17.26 -0.57 -21.46
N ASP A 77 -17.35 -0.45 -22.78
CA ASP A 77 -16.22 -0.75 -23.65
C ASP A 77 -15.11 0.27 -23.43
N THR A 78 -13.88 -0.24 -23.31
CA THR A 78 -12.70 0.57 -23.02
C THR A 78 -11.60 0.27 -24.02
N GLN A 79 -10.92 1.31 -24.47
CA GLN A 79 -9.69 1.22 -25.23
C GLN A 79 -8.48 1.52 -24.34
N THR A 80 -7.27 1.31 -24.85
CA THR A 80 -6.04 1.63 -24.14
C THR A 80 -5.99 3.11 -23.76
N SER A 81 -5.96 3.40 -22.46
CA SER A 81 -5.85 4.76 -21.94
C SER A 81 -4.49 5.37 -22.28
N ILE A 82 -4.52 6.56 -22.87
CA ILE A 82 -3.34 7.39 -23.21
C ILE A 82 -3.09 8.53 -22.21
N THR A 83 -4.08 8.84 -21.38
CA THR A 83 -4.04 9.90 -20.35
C THR A 83 -4.64 9.41 -19.03
N ASP A 84 -4.34 10.10 -17.93
CA ASP A 84 -4.99 9.85 -16.64
C ASP A 84 -6.47 10.26 -16.65
N THR A 85 -7.31 9.54 -15.91
CA THR A 85 -8.70 9.89 -15.65
C THR A 85 -8.95 9.91 -14.14
N SER A 86 -9.57 10.96 -13.61
CA SER A 86 -9.86 11.08 -12.18
C SER A 86 -11.34 11.33 -11.91
N ALA A 87 -11.84 10.75 -10.83
CA ALA A 87 -13.21 10.96 -10.36
C ALA A 87 -13.31 10.77 -8.85
N VAL A 88 -14.29 11.45 -8.24
CA VAL A 88 -14.60 11.27 -6.82
C VAL A 88 -15.43 10.01 -6.64
N TYR A 89 -14.92 9.06 -5.86
CA TYR A 89 -15.63 7.87 -5.43
C TYR A 89 -16.16 8.07 -4.01
N ARG A 90 -17.44 7.75 -3.83
CA ARG A 90 -18.12 7.78 -2.54
C ARG A 90 -18.32 6.33 -2.09
N ALA A 91 -17.66 5.93 -1.01
CA ALA A 91 -17.82 4.59 -0.48
C ALA A 91 -19.28 4.36 -0.05
N HIS A 92 -19.81 3.18 -0.35
CA HIS A 92 -21.24 2.88 -0.18
C HIS A 92 -21.72 2.96 1.29
N ASN A 93 -20.80 2.78 2.26
CA ASN A 93 -21.10 2.67 3.69
C ASN A 93 -20.69 3.89 4.53
N ASP A 94 -20.00 4.88 3.98
CA ASP A 94 -19.65 6.12 4.70
C ASP A 94 -19.76 7.33 3.77
N LYS A 95 -20.83 8.12 3.96
CA LYS A 95 -21.11 9.32 3.16
C LYS A 95 -20.13 10.47 3.45
N SER A 96 -19.31 10.37 4.50
CA SER A 96 -18.45 11.47 4.95
C SER A 96 -17.04 11.41 4.35
N THR A 97 -16.57 10.23 3.93
CA THR A 97 -15.21 10.01 3.41
C THR A 97 -15.22 9.72 1.92
N ASN A 98 -14.92 10.74 1.12
CA ASN A 98 -14.71 10.57 -0.32
C ASN A 98 -13.22 10.37 -0.64
N VAL A 99 -12.92 9.50 -1.59
CA VAL A 99 -11.59 9.33 -2.17
C VAL A 99 -11.61 9.71 -3.64
N THR A 100 -10.47 10.14 -4.17
CA THR A 100 -10.33 10.43 -5.60
C THR A 100 -9.69 9.22 -6.27
N LEU A 101 -10.46 8.47 -7.04
CA LEU A 101 -9.91 7.41 -7.89
C LEU A 101 -9.19 8.07 -9.07
N ILE A 102 -7.99 7.59 -9.39
CA ILE A 102 -7.22 8.04 -10.54
C ILE A 102 -6.80 6.80 -11.34
N ASP A 103 -7.38 6.62 -12.52
CA ASP A 103 -6.96 5.61 -13.50
C ASP A 103 -5.73 6.12 -14.26
N LEU A 104 -4.66 5.33 -14.26
CA LEU A 104 -3.39 5.69 -14.91
C LEU A 104 -3.10 4.77 -16.11
N PRO A 105 -2.54 5.31 -17.21
CA PRO A 105 -2.11 4.52 -18.36
C PRO A 105 -1.18 3.36 -17.97
N GLY A 106 -1.45 2.17 -18.52
CA GLY A 106 -0.63 0.97 -18.29
C GLY A 106 0.49 0.76 -19.31
N HIS A 107 0.51 1.57 -20.39
CA HIS A 107 1.49 1.43 -21.46
C HIS A 107 2.89 1.75 -20.95
N GLU A 108 3.88 1.01 -21.42
CA GLU A 108 5.25 1.06 -20.89
C GLU A 108 5.86 2.46 -20.94
N SER A 109 5.65 3.18 -22.04
CA SER A 109 6.18 4.54 -22.22
C SER A 109 5.54 5.59 -21.31
N LEU A 110 4.37 5.31 -20.73
CA LEU A 110 3.56 6.30 -20.00
C LEU A 110 3.49 6.00 -18.49
N ARG A 111 3.47 4.72 -18.09
CA ARG A 111 3.15 4.29 -16.72
C ARG A 111 3.99 4.96 -15.63
N LEU A 112 5.31 5.11 -15.86
CA LEU A 112 6.20 5.75 -14.89
C LEU A 112 6.06 7.28 -14.85
N GLN A 113 5.84 7.92 -16.00
CA GLN A 113 5.61 9.36 -16.08
C GLN A 113 4.36 9.76 -15.30
N PHE A 114 3.28 9.01 -15.45
CA PHE A 114 2.04 9.25 -14.72
C PHE A 114 2.15 8.90 -13.23
N LEU A 115 2.86 7.82 -12.88
CA LEU A 115 3.15 7.51 -11.49
C LEU A 115 3.90 8.65 -10.79
N GLU A 116 4.94 9.20 -11.43
CA GLU A 116 5.73 10.33 -10.90
C GLU A 116 4.83 11.53 -10.56
N ARG A 117 3.88 11.83 -11.44
CA ARG A 117 2.94 12.96 -11.28
C ARG A 117 2.00 12.81 -10.09
N PHE A 118 1.57 11.58 -9.76
CA PHE A 118 0.48 11.35 -8.81
C PHE A 118 0.91 10.67 -7.49
N LYS A 119 2.08 10.02 -7.42
CA LYS A 119 2.54 9.24 -6.25
C LYS A 119 2.59 10.04 -4.94
N ALA A 120 2.86 11.34 -4.99
CA ALA A 120 2.92 12.19 -3.80
C ALA A 120 1.56 12.39 -3.13
N ALA A 121 0.47 12.38 -3.91
CA ALA A 121 -0.91 12.54 -3.45
C ALA A 121 -1.58 11.22 -3.07
N ALA A 122 -0.93 10.07 -3.36
CA ALA A 122 -1.47 8.75 -3.12
C ALA A 122 -1.66 8.47 -1.64
N ARG A 123 -2.92 8.25 -1.25
CA ARG A 123 -3.28 7.63 0.04
C ARG A 123 -3.17 6.12 -0.06
N ALA A 124 -3.53 5.58 -1.22
CA ALA A 124 -3.53 4.16 -1.51
C ALA A 124 -3.21 3.90 -2.98
N ILE A 125 -2.73 2.69 -3.26
CA ILE A 125 -2.44 2.19 -4.60
C ILE A 125 -3.19 0.87 -4.77
N VAL A 126 -3.96 0.76 -5.85
CA VAL A 126 -4.54 -0.50 -6.31
C VAL A 126 -3.77 -0.92 -7.54
N PHE A 127 -2.95 -1.94 -7.40
CA PHE A 127 -2.20 -2.54 -8.49
C PHE A 127 -3.02 -3.69 -9.10
N VAL A 128 -3.59 -3.45 -10.26
CA VAL A 128 -4.47 -4.37 -10.97
C VAL A 128 -3.64 -5.36 -11.78
N VAL A 129 -3.93 -6.64 -11.60
CA VAL A 129 -3.27 -7.76 -12.29
C VAL A 129 -4.30 -8.52 -13.11
N ASP A 130 -4.00 -8.82 -14.37
CA ASP A 130 -4.76 -9.78 -15.15
C ASP A 130 -4.44 -11.20 -14.66
N SER A 131 -5.38 -11.82 -13.97
CA SER A 131 -5.19 -13.15 -13.38
C SER A 131 -5.16 -14.27 -14.43
N VAL A 132 -5.71 -14.05 -15.63
CA VAL A 132 -5.70 -15.02 -16.73
C VAL A 132 -4.37 -15.00 -17.45
N ALA A 133 -3.87 -13.78 -17.68
CA ALA A 133 -2.60 -13.54 -18.36
C ALA A 133 -1.37 -13.72 -17.47
N PHE A 134 -1.56 -13.75 -16.15
CA PHE A 134 -0.48 -13.66 -15.19
C PHE A 134 0.69 -14.62 -15.45
N GLN A 135 0.42 -15.86 -15.87
CA GLN A 135 1.46 -16.86 -16.10
C GLN A 135 2.48 -16.44 -17.19
N ARG A 136 2.05 -15.68 -18.21
CA ARG A 136 2.93 -15.16 -19.28
C ARG A 136 3.52 -13.78 -18.93
N GLU A 137 2.82 -13.00 -18.12
CA GLU A 137 3.15 -11.60 -17.81
C GLU A 137 3.85 -11.43 -16.45
N VAL A 138 4.08 -12.51 -15.70
CA VAL A 138 4.63 -12.45 -14.32
C VAL A 138 5.89 -11.59 -14.21
N LYS A 139 6.78 -11.64 -15.21
CA LYS A 139 8.01 -10.83 -15.24
C LYS A 139 7.72 -9.34 -15.37
N ASP A 140 6.88 -8.95 -16.33
CA ASP A 140 6.52 -7.55 -16.58
C ASP A 140 5.71 -6.97 -15.42
N VAL A 141 4.81 -7.77 -14.84
CA VAL A 141 4.04 -7.41 -13.64
C VAL A 141 5.00 -7.18 -12.46
N ALA A 142 5.92 -8.12 -12.21
CA ALA A 142 6.88 -8.02 -11.12
C ALA A 142 7.86 -6.86 -11.31
N GLU A 143 8.33 -6.60 -12.53
CA GLU A 143 9.22 -5.47 -12.82
C GLU A 143 8.52 -4.13 -12.57
N PHE A 144 7.29 -3.97 -13.06
CA PHE A 144 6.56 -2.73 -12.80
C PHE A 144 6.22 -2.57 -11.32
N LEU A 145 5.79 -3.63 -10.64
CA LEU A 145 5.55 -3.61 -9.21
C LEU A 145 6.82 -3.30 -8.42
N TYR A 146 7.98 -3.85 -8.82
CA TYR A 146 9.27 -3.54 -8.21
C TYR A 146 9.58 -2.05 -8.28
N GLN A 147 9.41 -1.43 -9.45
CA GLN A 147 9.61 0.02 -9.64
C GLN A 147 8.72 0.86 -8.73
N VAL A 148 7.45 0.45 -8.54
CA VAL A 148 6.53 1.11 -7.60
C VAL A 148 7.01 0.94 -6.15
N LEU A 149 7.47 -0.25 -5.78
CA LEU A 149 7.86 -0.58 -4.40
C LEU A 149 9.20 0.01 -3.97
N VAL A 150 10.11 0.29 -4.89
CA VAL A 150 11.41 0.94 -4.60
C VAL A 150 11.38 2.46 -4.75
N ASP A 151 10.26 3.02 -5.21
CA ASP A 151 10.11 4.46 -5.33
C ASP A 151 10.23 5.15 -3.96
N SER A 152 11.09 6.17 -3.88
CA SER A 152 11.42 6.85 -2.63
C SER A 152 10.22 7.57 -2.00
N THR A 153 9.31 8.09 -2.83
CA THR A 153 8.10 8.78 -2.35
C THR A 153 7.07 7.77 -1.86
N VAL A 154 6.90 6.66 -2.58
CA VAL A 154 6.03 5.55 -2.17
C VAL A 154 6.52 4.94 -0.86
N LEU A 155 7.81 4.64 -0.72
CA LEU A 155 8.36 4.10 0.52
C LEU A 155 8.24 5.05 1.71
N LYS A 156 8.55 6.35 1.50
CA LYS A 156 8.44 7.37 2.54
C LYS A 156 6.99 7.60 2.99
N ASN A 157 6.05 7.60 2.04
CA ASN A 157 4.65 7.85 2.33
C ASN A 157 3.90 6.61 2.79
N ALA A 158 4.40 5.43 2.45
CA ALA A 158 3.84 4.11 2.72
C ALA A 158 2.32 4.05 2.46
N PRO A 159 1.83 4.40 1.25
CA PRO A 159 0.41 4.27 0.93
C PRO A 159 -0.04 2.82 1.06
N ALA A 160 -1.30 2.58 1.47
CA ALA A 160 -1.84 1.22 1.50
C ALA A 160 -1.82 0.63 0.09
N LEU A 161 -1.32 -0.60 -0.07
CA LEU A 161 -1.19 -1.27 -1.36
C LEU A 161 -2.16 -2.45 -1.43
N LEU A 162 -3.00 -2.47 -2.46
CA LEU A 162 -3.85 -3.59 -2.79
C LEU A 162 -3.42 -4.18 -4.12
N ILE A 163 -3.16 -5.48 -4.17
CA ILE A 163 -3.04 -6.21 -5.42
C ILE A 163 -4.43 -6.76 -5.78
N ALA A 164 -5.05 -6.16 -6.79
CA ALA A 164 -6.36 -6.57 -7.28
C ALA A 164 -6.19 -7.58 -8.42
N CYS A 165 -6.34 -8.86 -8.10
CA CYS A 165 -6.28 -9.98 -9.03
C CYS A 165 -7.59 -10.04 -9.83
N ASN A 166 -7.62 -9.30 -10.94
CA ASN A 166 -8.81 -9.07 -11.76
C ASN A 166 -9.04 -10.22 -12.78
N LYS A 167 -10.22 -10.20 -13.41
CA LYS A 167 -10.68 -11.17 -14.43
C LYS A 167 -10.93 -12.58 -13.89
N GLN A 168 -11.37 -12.68 -12.64
CA GLN A 168 -11.69 -13.95 -11.98
C GLN A 168 -12.96 -14.63 -12.52
N ASP A 169 -13.72 -13.97 -13.39
CA ASP A 169 -14.82 -14.54 -14.16
C ASP A 169 -14.36 -15.60 -15.19
N VAL A 170 -13.06 -15.63 -15.52
CA VAL A 170 -12.49 -16.55 -16.51
C VAL A 170 -11.89 -17.77 -15.82
N THR A 171 -12.26 -18.98 -16.26
CA THR A 171 -11.87 -20.26 -15.65
C THR A 171 -10.34 -20.45 -15.48
N MET A 172 -9.53 -19.86 -16.35
CA MET A 172 -8.07 -19.97 -16.29
C MET A 172 -7.40 -18.95 -15.34
N ALA A 173 -8.17 -18.08 -14.69
CA ALA A 173 -7.67 -17.08 -13.76
C ALA A 173 -6.91 -17.73 -12.60
N LYS A 174 -5.76 -17.15 -12.26
CA LYS A 174 -4.96 -17.56 -11.10
C LYS A 174 -5.53 -16.94 -9.84
N SER A 175 -5.52 -17.70 -8.75
CA SER A 175 -5.93 -17.19 -7.45
C SER A 175 -4.96 -16.13 -6.92
N ALA A 176 -5.46 -15.23 -6.08
CA ALA A 176 -4.65 -14.23 -5.40
C ALA A 176 -3.48 -14.85 -4.64
N LYS A 177 -3.68 -16.02 -4.02
CA LYS A 177 -2.64 -16.75 -3.30
C LYS A 177 -1.50 -17.19 -4.22
N LEU A 178 -1.81 -17.72 -5.41
CA LEU A 178 -0.79 -18.14 -6.37
C LEU A 178 -0.06 -16.92 -6.95
N ILE A 179 -0.80 -15.85 -7.25
CA ILE A 179 -0.22 -14.59 -7.73
C ILE A 179 0.76 -14.02 -6.70
N GLN A 180 0.37 -13.97 -5.42
CA GLN A 180 1.24 -13.53 -4.34
C GLN A 180 2.54 -14.35 -4.30
N GLN A 181 2.45 -15.68 -4.28
CA GLN A 181 3.62 -16.57 -4.21
C GLN A 181 4.57 -16.38 -5.39
N GLN A 182 4.05 -16.24 -6.61
CA GLN A 182 4.88 -16.02 -7.80
C GLN A 182 5.51 -14.63 -7.81
N LEU A 183 4.78 -13.59 -7.40
CA LEU A 183 5.34 -12.23 -7.28
C LEU A 183 6.42 -12.15 -6.21
N GLU A 184 6.24 -12.78 -5.05
CA GLU A 184 7.27 -12.82 -4.00
C GLU A 184 8.57 -13.45 -4.53
N LYS A 185 8.46 -14.57 -5.26
CA LYS A 185 9.60 -15.25 -5.89
C LYS A 185 10.28 -14.38 -6.94
N GLU A 186 9.51 -13.75 -7.83
CA GLU A 186 10.07 -12.92 -8.91
C GLU A 186 10.71 -11.64 -8.36
N LEU A 187 10.07 -10.98 -7.39
CA LEU A 187 10.63 -9.81 -6.69
C LEU A 187 11.89 -10.17 -5.90
N ASN A 188 11.97 -11.37 -5.32
CA ASN A 188 13.20 -11.87 -4.69
C ASN A 188 14.34 -11.99 -5.70
N THR A 189 14.03 -12.42 -6.92
CA THR A 189 15.02 -12.53 -8.00
C THR A 189 15.44 -11.13 -8.47
N LEU A 190 14.49 -10.23 -8.73
CA LEU A 190 14.73 -8.86 -9.20
C LEU A 190 15.59 -8.04 -8.22
N ARG A 191 15.34 -8.13 -6.91
CA ARG A 191 16.16 -7.38 -5.94
C ARG A 191 17.61 -7.86 -5.93
N VAL A 192 17.85 -9.17 -6.12
CA VAL A 192 19.21 -9.74 -6.16
C VAL A 192 19.92 -9.30 -7.43
N THR A 193 19.28 -9.45 -8.59
CA THR A 193 19.88 -9.09 -9.89
C THR A 193 20.17 -7.58 -9.99
N ARG A 194 19.25 -6.73 -9.53
CA ARG A 194 19.45 -5.26 -9.52
C ARG A 194 20.53 -4.82 -8.50
N SER A 195 20.67 -5.51 -7.38
CA SER A 195 21.73 -5.23 -6.40
C SER A 195 23.13 -5.68 -6.83
N ALA A 196 23.20 -6.68 -7.73
CA ALA A 196 24.44 -7.19 -8.29
C ALA A 196 24.88 -6.46 -9.57
N ALA A 197 23.99 -5.67 -10.19
CA ALA A 197 24.32 -4.87 -11.36
C ALA A 197 25.31 -3.75 -10.98
N PRO A 198 26.43 -3.57 -11.71
CA PRO A 198 27.33 -2.45 -11.47
C PRO A 198 26.58 -1.14 -11.66
N SER A 199 26.65 -0.23 -10.68
CA SER A 199 26.05 1.10 -10.77
C SER A 199 26.82 1.96 -11.77
N SER A 200 26.56 1.77 -13.07
CA SER A 200 27.04 2.68 -14.11
C SER A 200 26.20 3.97 -14.06
N LEU A 201 26.81 5.03 -13.54
CA LEU A 201 26.45 6.44 -13.77
C LEU A 201 25.00 6.84 -13.41
N ASP A 202 24.70 6.98 -12.12
CA ASP A 202 23.67 7.93 -11.66
C ASP A 202 24.18 8.65 -10.40
N ALA A 203 24.82 9.80 -10.62
CA ALA A 203 25.50 10.61 -9.61
C ALA A 203 24.60 11.67 -8.96
N SER A 204 23.28 11.47 -8.90
CA SER A 204 22.33 12.50 -8.43
C SER A 204 21.44 12.11 -7.24
N ALA A 205 21.56 10.89 -6.70
CA ALA A 205 20.82 10.48 -5.50
C ALA A 205 21.77 10.24 -4.32
N THR A 206 21.92 11.23 -3.43
CA THR A 206 22.61 11.14 -2.13
C THR A 206 21.85 10.29 -1.10
N GLY A 207 21.21 9.20 -1.52
CA GLY A 207 20.44 8.28 -0.67
C GLY A 207 20.93 6.86 -0.80
N VAL A 208 20.91 6.10 0.30
CA VAL A 208 21.08 4.65 0.27
C VAL A 208 20.11 4.07 -0.76
N PRO A 209 20.56 3.21 -1.71
CA PRO A 209 19.67 2.59 -2.67
C PRO A 209 18.52 1.92 -1.93
N ALA A 210 17.28 2.29 -2.25
CA ALA A 210 16.10 1.70 -1.65
C ALA A 210 16.07 0.20 -1.96
N GLN A 211 16.39 -0.64 -0.97
CA GLN A 211 16.41 -2.08 -1.13
C GLN A 211 15.08 -2.68 -0.69
N LEU A 212 14.56 -3.60 -1.51
CA LEU A 212 13.33 -4.31 -1.24
C LEU A 212 13.53 -5.39 -0.15
N GLY A 213 12.82 -5.24 0.96
CA GLY A 213 12.80 -6.20 2.07
C GLY A 213 14.11 -6.27 2.87
N LYS A 214 14.33 -7.40 3.56
CA LYS A 214 15.50 -7.62 4.42
C LYS A 214 16.58 -8.44 3.72
N LYS A 215 17.85 -8.10 3.91
CA LYS A 215 18.99 -8.93 3.45
C LYS A 215 18.99 -10.26 4.20
N GLY A 216 19.35 -11.36 3.50
CA GLY A 216 19.53 -12.68 4.10
C GLY A 216 18.25 -13.47 4.39
N LYS A 217 17.06 -12.92 4.12
CA LYS A 217 15.77 -13.63 4.13
C LYS A 217 15.11 -13.48 2.76
N ASP A 218 14.48 -14.52 2.24
CA ASP A 218 13.66 -14.42 1.02
C ASP A 218 12.61 -13.33 1.16
N PHE A 219 12.36 -12.60 0.06
CA PHE A 219 11.37 -11.53 0.07
C PHE A 219 9.96 -12.08 0.33
N ASP A 220 9.23 -11.39 1.19
CA ASP A 220 7.81 -11.58 1.41
C ASP A 220 7.16 -10.20 1.62
N PHE A 221 5.89 -10.02 1.22
CA PHE A 221 5.24 -8.70 1.25
C PHE A 221 5.11 -8.11 2.66
N SER A 222 5.19 -8.93 3.73
CA SER A 222 5.13 -8.45 5.11
C SER A 222 6.38 -7.67 5.55
N GLN A 223 7.47 -7.74 4.76
CA GLN A 223 8.71 -7.01 5.02
C GLN A 223 8.63 -5.54 4.61
N LEU A 224 7.59 -5.13 3.88
CA LEU A 224 7.42 -3.76 3.40
C LEU A 224 6.93 -2.83 4.53
N PRO A 225 7.27 -1.52 4.46
CA PRO A 225 6.81 -0.55 5.47
C PRO A 225 5.32 -0.18 5.33
N MET A 226 4.67 -0.66 4.27
CA MET A 226 3.27 -0.40 3.94
C MET A 226 2.44 -1.66 4.07
N LYS A 227 1.14 -1.49 4.32
CA LYS A 227 0.21 -2.62 4.36
C LYS A 227 -0.06 -3.10 2.93
N VAL A 228 0.19 -4.38 2.67
CA VAL A 228 -0.12 -5.03 1.39
C VAL A 228 -1.24 -6.04 1.60
N GLU A 229 -2.30 -5.95 0.80
CA GLU A 229 -3.43 -6.89 0.77
C GLU A 229 -3.63 -7.40 -0.65
N PHE A 230 -4.20 -8.59 -0.80
CA PHE A 230 -4.56 -9.18 -2.08
C PHE A 230 -6.06 -9.46 -2.09
N VAL A 231 -6.72 -9.14 -3.19
CA VAL A 231 -8.14 -9.47 -3.39
C VAL A 231 -8.36 -10.00 -4.80
N GLU A 232 -9.33 -10.90 -4.91
CA GLU A 232 -9.84 -11.39 -6.18
C GLU A 232 -11.00 -10.50 -6.61
N CYS A 233 -11.06 -10.16 -7.90
CA CYS A 233 -12.17 -9.41 -8.47
C CYS A 233 -12.42 -9.72 -9.95
N SER A 234 -13.60 -9.35 -10.42
CA SER A 234 -13.99 -9.36 -11.82
C SER A 234 -14.77 -8.10 -12.16
N ALA A 235 -14.17 -7.24 -12.97
CA ALA A 235 -14.86 -6.06 -13.49
C ALA A 235 -15.88 -6.39 -14.60
N ARG A 236 -15.80 -7.58 -15.22
CA ARG A 236 -16.75 -8.01 -16.26
C ARG A 236 -17.95 -8.74 -15.67
N GLY A 237 -17.74 -9.62 -14.69
CA GLY A 237 -18.79 -10.47 -14.11
C GLY A 237 -18.98 -11.77 -14.89
N SER A 238 -19.61 -12.78 -14.26
CA SER A 238 -19.73 -14.14 -14.81
C SER A 238 -20.64 -14.26 -16.02
N LYS A 239 -21.51 -13.27 -16.28
CA LYS A 239 -22.43 -13.21 -17.42
C LYS A 239 -21.99 -12.24 -18.52
N GLY A 240 -20.71 -11.87 -18.58
CA GLY A 240 -20.22 -10.93 -19.58
C GLY A 240 -20.74 -9.52 -19.35
N GLU A 241 -21.21 -8.84 -20.40
CA GLU A 241 -21.57 -7.41 -20.35
C GLU A 241 -22.82 -7.14 -19.49
N GLU A 242 -23.74 -8.11 -19.41
CA GLU A 242 -24.93 -8.06 -18.56
C GLU A 242 -24.68 -8.58 -17.14
N GLY A 243 -23.46 -9.04 -16.86
CA GLY A 243 -23.07 -9.52 -15.55
C GLY A 243 -22.87 -8.40 -14.54
N ASP A 244 -23.35 -8.64 -13.33
CA ASP A 244 -22.88 -7.90 -12.16
C ASP A 244 -21.40 -8.23 -11.94
N ALA A 245 -20.63 -7.17 -11.74
CA ALA A 245 -19.22 -7.31 -11.47
C ALA A 245 -18.99 -7.75 -10.02
N ASP A 246 -17.95 -8.55 -9.81
CA ASP A 246 -17.57 -9.04 -8.49
C ASP A 246 -16.35 -8.27 -7.99
N PHE A 247 -16.58 -7.26 -7.16
CA PHE A 247 -15.50 -6.49 -6.54
C PHE A 247 -15.84 -6.08 -5.10
N GLU A 248 -16.66 -6.88 -4.41
CA GLU A 248 -17.08 -6.60 -3.03
C GLU A 248 -15.85 -6.50 -2.10
N GLY A 249 -14.85 -7.36 -2.30
CA GLY A 249 -13.58 -7.31 -1.55
C GLY A 249 -12.81 -6.00 -1.76
N LEU A 250 -12.82 -5.48 -2.99
CA LEU A 250 -12.21 -4.20 -3.34
C LEU A 250 -13.01 -3.03 -2.73
N GLU A 251 -14.34 -3.03 -2.78
CA GLU A 251 -15.15 -1.98 -2.17
C GLU A 251 -15.03 -1.95 -0.66
N LYS A 252 -15.03 -3.11 0.00
CA LYS A 252 -14.75 -3.23 1.44
C LYS A 252 -13.38 -2.65 1.77
N TRP A 253 -12.37 -2.92 0.93
CA TRP A 253 -11.04 -2.36 1.12
C TRP A 253 -11.01 -0.83 0.90
N LEU A 254 -11.66 -0.33 -0.16
CA LEU A 254 -11.82 1.10 -0.45
C LEU A 254 -12.54 1.83 0.69
N ALA A 255 -13.58 1.23 1.28
CA ALA A 255 -14.28 1.79 2.42
C ALA A 255 -13.42 1.83 3.69
N LYS A 256 -12.56 0.82 3.90
CA LYS A 256 -11.62 0.79 5.02
C LYS A 256 -10.51 1.83 4.92
N ILE A 257 -10.09 2.15 3.70
CA ILE A 257 -9.06 3.17 3.49
C ILE A 257 -9.65 4.57 3.40
N ALA A 258 -10.93 4.76 3.08
CA ALA A 258 -11.55 6.09 2.98
C ALA A 258 -11.41 6.88 4.30
#